data_AF-A0A7T0NYB4-F1
#
_entry.id   AF-A0A7T0NYB4-F1
#
_cell.length_a   1.000
_cell.length_b   1.000
_cell.length_c   1.000
_cell.angle_alpha   90.00
_cell.angle_beta   90.00
_cell.angle_gamma   90.00
#
_symmetry.space_group_name_H-M   'P 1'
#
loop_
_entity.id
_entity.type
_entity.pdbx_description
1 polymer ?
#
loop_
_entity_poly.entity_id
_entity_poly.type
_entity_poly.pdbx_seq_one_letter_code
_entity_poly.pdbx_strand_id
1 'polypeptide(L)'
;MNMTQLKVYFLRINSWQKVLFGLPILVMVVMLLMDHSGDSVQLGQAVYRPEMLQRLCKADQLSGDAGETYGEETENGIKYNVRTPANYDASVAHPLLLVFSPAGSNRAKTEKTTGFTFPATQAGFIVAYADHPELSPSTTVELGTIPSLMAKKWCIDEKQVYVTGHSDGGTSAMALAFMTGTRHIPRAIAPSAAGVAYDDLRDRRCPEPLPVMVMHSSKDRLFPGYGQQAVGWWAACNKCDPIPDKIANGCFSYSGCAGGVKTLYCEGDQIHSHWPERSQDIIEFFVSATQVSPRGAK
;
A
#
# COMPACT_ATOMS: atom_id res chain seq x y z
N MET A 1 35.00 -7.33 34.64
CA MET A 1 35.77 -6.33 35.40
C MET A 1 34.89 -5.82 36.54
N ASN A 2 35.34 -5.85 37.79
CA ASN A 2 34.53 -5.44 38.96
C ASN A 2 34.38 -3.90 39.03
N MET A 3 33.29 -3.38 39.60
CA MET A 3 32.98 -1.94 39.74
C MET A 3 34.12 -1.11 40.34
N THR A 4 34.88 -1.69 41.27
CA THR A 4 36.03 -1.02 41.91
C THR A 4 37.19 -0.78 40.93
N GLN A 5 37.40 -1.72 39.99
CA GLN A 5 38.41 -1.61 38.94
C GLN A 5 37.98 -0.62 37.84
N LEU A 6 36.68 -0.54 37.54
CA LEU A 6 36.13 0.47 36.63
C LEU A 6 36.35 1.90 37.15
N LYS A 7 36.07 2.17 38.43
CA LYS A 7 36.22 3.51 39.02
C LYS A 7 37.65 4.04 38.95
N VAL A 8 38.64 3.18 39.23
CA VAL A 8 40.07 3.57 39.17
C VAL A 8 40.51 3.82 37.73
N TYR A 9 40.01 3.04 36.77
CA TYR A 9 40.27 3.25 35.36
C TYR A 9 39.74 4.62 34.88
N PHE A 10 38.49 4.97 35.19
CA PHE A 10 37.90 6.26 34.80
C PHE A 10 38.57 7.50 35.42
N LEU A 11 39.20 7.35 36.59
CA LEU A 11 39.95 8.42 37.25
C LEU A 11 41.34 8.68 36.63
N ARG A 12 41.90 7.73 35.85
CA ARG A 12 43.22 7.85 35.18
C ARG A 12 43.16 8.35 33.73
N ILE A 13 41.97 8.50 33.17
CA ILE A 13 41.78 8.93 31.77
C ILE A 13 42.00 10.45 31.66
N ASN A 14 42.97 10.89 30.87
CA ASN A 14 43.23 12.31 30.61
C ASN A 14 42.05 12.92 29.83
N SER A 15 41.83 14.23 29.98
CA SER A 15 40.80 15.03 29.30
C SER A 15 40.63 14.68 27.80
N TRP A 16 41.74 14.51 27.07
CA TRP A 16 41.74 14.13 25.66
C TRP A 16 41.16 12.74 25.37
N GLN A 17 41.39 11.75 26.24
CA GLN A 17 40.81 10.42 26.08
C GLN A 17 39.31 10.41 26.45
N LYS A 18 38.86 11.26 27.37
CA LYS A 18 37.42 11.44 27.65
C LYS A 18 36.68 12.03 26.45
N VAL A 19 37.32 12.94 25.72
CA VAL A 19 36.78 13.48 24.46
C VAL A 19 36.78 12.40 23.37
N LEU A 20 37.90 11.69 23.17
CA LEU A 20 38.03 10.66 22.13
C LEU A 20 37.04 9.50 22.25
N PHE A 21 36.67 9.09 23.45
CA PHE A 21 35.72 7.99 23.67
C PHE A 21 34.31 8.46 24.08
N GLY A 22 34.20 9.59 24.77
CA GLY A 22 32.90 10.13 25.20
C GLY A 22 32.14 10.83 24.08
N LEU A 23 32.82 11.52 23.17
CA LEU A 23 32.16 12.24 22.07
C LEU A 23 31.53 11.29 21.04
N PRO A 24 32.17 10.19 20.59
CA PRO A 24 31.53 9.22 19.71
C PRO A 24 30.34 8.51 20.36
N ILE A 25 30.44 8.18 21.66
CA ILE A 25 29.33 7.57 22.41
C ILE A 25 28.17 8.58 22.53
N LEU A 26 28.46 9.85 22.83
CA LEU A 26 27.45 10.91 22.88
C LEU A 26 26.82 11.13 21.50
N VAL A 27 27.61 11.16 20.43
CA VAL A 27 27.09 11.26 19.05
C VAL A 27 26.26 10.05 18.70
N MET A 28 26.66 8.84 19.09
CA MET A 28 25.89 7.62 18.87
C MET A 28 24.59 7.63 19.68
N VAL A 29 24.61 8.09 20.93
CA VAL A 29 23.41 8.25 21.77
C VAL A 29 22.50 9.34 21.22
N VAL A 30 23.04 10.47 20.76
CA VAL A 30 22.27 11.54 20.10
C VAL A 30 21.70 11.04 18.78
N MET A 31 22.47 10.30 17.97
CA MET A 31 21.95 9.66 16.75
C MET A 31 20.86 8.65 17.07
N LEU A 32 21.02 7.80 18.10
CA LEU A 32 19.99 6.88 18.57
C LEU A 32 18.74 7.60 19.10
N LEU A 33 18.91 8.75 19.76
CA LEU A 33 17.80 9.58 20.25
C LEU A 33 17.11 10.35 19.12
N MET A 34 17.83 10.78 18.09
CA MET A 34 17.27 11.38 16.86
C MET A 34 16.63 10.33 15.94
N ASP A 35 17.07 9.08 16.00
CA ASP A 35 16.44 7.94 15.31
C ASP A 35 15.17 7.46 16.06
N HIS A 36 15.05 7.79 17.36
CA HIS A 36 13.87 7.53 18.19
C HIS A 36 12.88 8.70 18.28
N SER A 37 13.20 9.89 17.77
CA SER A 37 12.17 10.87 17.41
C SER A 37 11.48 10.40 16.13
N GLY A 38 10.72 9.31 16.25
CA GLY A 38 9.85 8.86 15.18
C GLY A 38 8.90 10.00 14.85
N ASP A 39 9.03 10.55 13.65
CA ASP A 39 8.00 11.40 13.07
C ASP A 39 6.71 10.58 13.10
N SER A 40 5.84 10.83 14.08
CA SER A 40 4.52 10.20 14.16
C SER A 40 3.80 10.49 12.85
N VAL A 41 3.41 9.44 12.13
CA VAL A 41 2.78 9.60 10.82
C VAL A 41 1.43 10.29 11.03
N GLN A 42 1.19 11.40 10.32
CA GLN A 42 -0.04 12.15 10.48
C GLN A 42 -1.25 11.33 9.99
N LEU A 43 -2.16 11.02 10.91
CA LEU A 43 -3.44 10.37 10.61
C LEU A 43 -4.50 11.41 10.25
N GLY A 44 -5.30 11.11 9.23
CA GLY A 44 -6.49 11.87 8.87
C GLY A 44 -7.68 11.51 9.77
N GLN A 45 -8.62 12.44 9.87
CA GLN A 45 -9.96 12.16 10.39
C GLN A 45 -10.88 11.76 9.25
N ALA A 46 -11.50 10.59 9.34
CA ALA A 46 -12.43 10.06 8.38
C ALA A 46 -13.66 10.96 8.26
N VAL A 47 -14.04 11.26 7.02
CA VAL A 47 -15.31 11.88 6.69
C VAL A 47 -16.35 10.78 6.44
N TYR A 48 -17.20 10.50 7.45
CA TYR A 48 -18.23 9.47 7.37
C TYR A 48 -19.37 9.84 6.42
N ARG A 49 -19.26 9.40 5.17
CA ARG A 49 -20.29 9.61 4.13
C ARG A 49 -21.49 8.68 4.36
N PRO A 50 -22.71 9.08 3.94
CA PRO A 50 -23.91 8.26 4.10
C PRO A 50 -23.79 6.83 3.56
N GLU A 51 -23.08 6.62 2.44
CA GLU A 51 -22.83 5.28 1.89
C GLU A 51 -22.06 4.35 2.84
N MET A 52 -21.13 4.88 3.66
CA MET A 52 -20.36 4.09 4.62
C MET A 52 -21.22 3.67 5.82
N LEU A 53 -22.14 4.53 6.25
CA LEU A 53 -23.05 4.28 7.38
C LEU A 53 -24.08 3.16 7.11
N GLN A 54 -24.16 2.65 5.89
CA GLN A 54 -25.06 1.55 5.54
C GLN A 54 -24.47 0.17 5.85
N ARG A 55 -23.15 0.07 6.07
CA ARG A 55 -22.45 -1.19 6.34
C ARG A 55 -21.90 -1.13 7.75
N LEU A 56 -22.46 -1.93 8.63
CA LEU A 56 -22.20 -1.85 10.06
C LEU A 56 -21.56 -3.13 10.61
N CYS A 57 -20.64 -2.99 11.56
CA CYS A 57 -20.15 -4.09 12.38
C CYS A 57 -20.73 -4.03 13.79
N LYS A 58 -20.59 -5.16 14.49
CA LYS A 58 -20.80 -5.23 15.93
C LYS A 58 -19.52 -4.81 16.64
N ALA A 59 -19.46 -3.54 17.03
CA ALA A 59 -18.26 -2.93 17.62
C ALA A 59 -17.77 -3.67 18.87
N ASP A 60 -18.67 -4.27 19.65
CA ASP A 60 -18.38 -5.06 20.85
C ASP A 60 -17.62 -6.37 20.58
N GLN A 61 -17.55 -6.82 19.32
CA GLN A 61 -16.83 -8.03 18.92
C GLN A 61 -15.44 -7.75 18.35
N LEU A 62 -15.06 -6.47 18.25
CA LEU A 62 -13.82 -6.01 17.64
C LEU A 62 -12.83 -5.55 18.71
N SER A 63 -11.54 -5.73 18.43
CA SER A 63 -10.44 -5.46 19.37
C SER A 63 -9.39 -4.48 18.82
N GLY A 64 -9.54 -4.06 17.57
CA GLY A 64 -8.64 -3.15 16.90
C GLY A 64 -8.91 -1.70 17.28
N ASP A 65 -7.86 -0.99 17.66
CA ASP A 65 -7.94 0.39 18.12
C ASP A 65 -7.86 1.41 16.97
N ALA A 66 -8.25 2.65 17.29
CA ALA A 66 -7.94 3.82 16.48
C ALA A 66 -6.42 4.10 16.52
N GLY A 67 -5.87 4.67 15.44
CA GLY A 67 -4.49 5.09 15.38
C GLY A 67 -3.55 4.13 14.63
N GLU A 68 -2.38 3.93 15.22
CA GLU A 68 -1.29 3.15 14.64
C GLU A 68 -1.19 1.78 15.34
N THR A 69 -1.20 0.71 14.56
CA THR A 69 -0.91 -0.64 15.07
C THR A 69 0.28 -1.22 14.32
N TYR A 70 1.17 -1.87 15.07
CA TYR A 70 2.45 -2.37 14.59
C TYR A 70 2.57 -3.87 14.79
N GLY A 71 3.19 -4.55 13.83
CA GLY A 71 3.60 -5.95 14.00
C GLY A 71 2.45 -6.95 13.90
N GLU A 72 1.37 -6.62 13.21
CA GLU A 72 0.45 -7.64 12.73
C GLU A 72 1.18 -8.56 11.73
N GLU A 73 0.72 -9.80 11.60
CA GLU A 73 1.42 -10.82 10.83
C GLU A 73 0.42 -11.79 10.20
N THR A 74 0.75 -12.27 8.99
CA THR A 74 0.02 -13.37 8.34
C THR A 74 0.44 -14.71 8.93
N GLU A 75 -0.23 -15.79 8.53
CA GLU A 75 0.07 -17.14 9.05
C GLU A 75 1.52 -17.60 8.82
N ASN A 76 2.14 -17.24 7.68
CA ASN A 76 3.53 -17.61 7.39
C ASN A 76 4.52 -16.45 7.57
N GLY A 77 4.15 -15.40 8.32
CA GLY A 77 5.14 -14.45 8.82
C GLY A 77 5.31 -13.15 8.03
N ILE A 78 4.43 -12.84 7.07
CA ILE A 78 4.46 -11.54 6.39
C ILE A 78 3.91 -10.48 7.36
N LYS A 79 4.81 -9.62 7.83
CA LYS A 79 4.45 -8.55 8.77
C LYS A 79 3.80 -7.39 8.06
N TYR A 80 2.83 -6.78 8.73
CA TYR A 80 2.18 -5.56 8.27
C TYR A 80 1.86 -4.62 9.42
N ASN A 81 1.74 -3.33 9.07
CA ASN A 81 1.36 -2.26 9.98
C ASN A 81 -0.01 -1.74 9.54
N VAL A 82 -0.86 -1.43 10.51
CA VAL A 82 -2.22 -0.92 10.26
C VAL A 82 -2.29 0.55 10.67
N ARG A 83 -2.94 1.36 9.83
CA ARG A 83 -3.29 2.75 10.10
C ARG A 83 -4.79 2.92 9.96
N THR A 84 -5.45 3.30 11.04
CA THR A 84 -6.87 3.65 11.02
C THR A 84 -7.03 5.17 11.09
N PRO A 85 -8.19 5.71 10.71
CA PRO A 85 -8.50 7.12 10.97
C PRO A 85 -8.37 7.47 12.45
N ALA A 86 -7.94 8.70 12.75
CA ALA A 86 -7.79 9.17 14.13
C ALA A 86 -9.12 9.15 14.92
N ASN A 87 -10.25 9.22 14.20
CA ASN A 87 -11.61 9.12 14.70
C ASN A 87 -12.28 7.79 14.29
N TYR A 88 -11.51 6.71 14.15
CA TYR A 88 -12.03 5.40 13.75
C TYR A 88 -13.25 4.96 14.59
N ASP A 89 -14.28 4.51 13.89
CA ASP A 89 -15.56 4.06 14.43
C ASP A 89 -15.73 2.58 14.10
N ALA A 90 -15.59 1.73 15.13
CA ALA A 90 -15.71 0.29 14.99
C ALA A 90 -17.12 -0.20 14.63
N SER A 91 -18.13 0.68 14.61
CA SER A 91 -19.46 0.34 14.14
C SER A 91 -19.62 0.48 12.62
N VAL A 92 -18.71 1.19 11.93
CA VAL A 92 -18.80 1.47 10.49
C VAL A 92 -17.80 0.63 9.71
N ALA A 93 -18.24 -0.06 8.66
CA ALA A 93 -17.35 -0.88 7.83
C ALA A 93 -16.50 0.02 6.93
N HIS A 94 -15.20 0.06 7.21
CA HIS A 94 -14.23 0.88 6.52
C HIS A 94 -13.68 0.17 5.27
N PRO A 95 -13.51 0.86 4.13
CA PRO A 95 -12.72 0.33 3.01
C PRO A 95 -11.26 0.11 3.44
N LEU A 96 -10.61 -0.89 2.83
CA LEU A 96 -9.23 -1.26 3.13
C LEU A 96 -8.31 -0.91 1.96
N LEU A 97 -7.21 -0.21 2.24
CA LEU A 97 -6.10 -0.01 1.31
C LEU A 97 -4.92 -0.92 1.69
N LEU A 98 -4.61 -1.91 0.87
CA LEU A 98 -3.41 -2.73 0.97
C LEU A 98 -2.28 -2.10 0.15
N VAL A 99 -1.13 -1.88 0.80
CA VAL A 99 0.07 -1.31 0.18
C VAL A 99 1.23 -2.28 0.33
N PHE A 100 1.70 -2.83 -0.79
CA PHE A 100 2.78 -3.81 -0.80
C PHE A 100 4.14 -3.18 -1.05
N SER A 101 5.11 -3.58 -0.23
CA SER A 101 6.48 -3.08 -0.33
C SER A 101 7.19 -3.56 -1.61
N PRO A 102 8.05 -2.72 -2.22
CA PRO A 102 8.95 -3.15 -3.29
C PRO A 102 10.04 -4.07 -2.76
N ALA A 103 10.78 -4.70 -3.69
CA ALA A 103 11.85 -5.63 -3.39
C ALA A 103 12.85 -5.09 -2.35
N GLY A 104 13.10 -5.87 -1.29
CA GLY A 104 14.07 -5.53 -0.24
C GLY A 104 13.64 -4.37 0.67
N SER A 105 12.39 -3.92 0.59
CA SER A 105 11.79 -2.88 1.44
C SER A 105 10.88 -3.51 2.51
N ASN A 106 10.32 -2.66 3.39
CA ASN A 106 9.41 -3.09 4.44
C ASN A 106 8.26 -2.08 4.65
N ARG A 107 7.26 -2.49 5.43
CA ARG A 107 6.05 -1.72 5.73
C ARG A 107 6.31 -0.29 6.19
N ALA A 108 7.30 -0.06 7.05
CA ALA A 108 7.61 1.27 7.59
C ALA A 108 8.23 2.19 6.53
N LYS A 109 9.18 1.67 5.73
CA LYS A 109 9.78 2.42 4.63
C LYS A 109 8.76 2.71 3.53
N THR A 110 7.89 1.75 3.23
CA THR A 110 6.83 1.88 2.22
C THR A 110 5.79 2.92 2.65
N GLU A 111 5.38 2.93 3.92
CA GLU A 111 4.51 3.98 4.46
C GLU A 111 5.09 5.37 4.23
N LYS A 112 6.35 5.59 4.64
CA LYS A 112 7.03 6.88 4.47
C LYS A 112 7.17 7.29 3.00
N THR A 113 7.51 6.34 2.13
CA THR A 113 7.79 6.61 0.72
C THR A 113 6.52 6.92 -0.08
N THR A 114 5.41 6.24 0.25
CA THR A 114 4.17 6.35 -0.53
C THR A 114 3.27 7.49 -0.06
N GLY A 115 3.36 7.89 1.21
CA GLY A 115 2.60 9.03 1.74
C GLY A 115 1.09 8.81 1.75
N PHE A 116 0.62 7.55 1.79
CA PHE A 116 -0.81 7.24 1.73
C PHE A 116 -1.55 7.47 3.04
N THR A 117 -0.87 7.44 4.19
CA THR A 117 -1.52 7.37 5.50
C THR A 117 -2.52 8.51 5.70
N PHE A 118 -2.09 9.76 5.57
CA PHE A 118 -2.97 10.92 5.74
C PHE A 118 -4.15 10.95 4.74
N PRO A 119 -3.95 10.95 3.41
CA PRO A 119 -5.06 11.07 2.47
C PRO A 119 -6.01 9.87 2.51
N ALA A 120 -5.50 8.65 2.72
CA ALA A 120 -6.34 7.45 2.78
C ALA A 120 -7.22 7.44 4.02
N THR A 121 -6.64 7.71 5.20
CA THR A 121 -7.40 7.73 6.46
C THR A 121 -8.41 8.87 6.50
N GLN A 122 -8.08 10.04 5.92
CA GLN A 122 -9.04 11.14 5.75
C GLN A 122 -10.22 10.73 4.84
N ALA A 123 -9.96 9.94 3.79
CA ALA A 123 -10.97 9.37 2.92
C ALA A 123 -11.76 8.21 3.57
N GLY A 124 -11.47 7.85 4.82
CA GLY A 124 -12.15 6.81 5.56
C GLY A 124 -11.56 5.41 5.37
N PHE A 125 -10.40 5.27 4.73
CA PHE A 125 -9.75 3.97 4.61
C PHE A 125 -9.04 3.57 5.91
N ILE A 126 -9.03 2.28 6.16
CA ILE A 126 -7.97 1.66 6.95
C ILE A 126 -6.87 1.25 5.98
N VAL A 127 -5.61 1.49 6.32
CA VAL A 127 -4.45 1.17 5.48
C VAL A 127 -3.64 0.06 6.12
N ALA A 128 -3.25 -0.94 5.33
CA ALA A 128 -2.26 -1.95 5.73
C ALA A 128 -1.03 -1.88 4.83
N TYR A 129 0.11 -1.59 5.43
CA TYR A 129 1.41 -1.65 4.76
C TYR A 129 2.04 -3.00 5.06
N ALA A 130 2.30 -3.81 4.04
CA ALA A 130 2.91 -5.14 4.20
C ALA A 130 4.38 -5.12 3.80
N ASP A 131 5.20 -5.90 4.51
CA ASP A 131 6.58 -6.17 4.14
C ASP A 131 6.66 -6.85 2.76
N HIS A 132 7.85 -6.82 2.14
CA HIS A 132 8.11 -7.55 0.91
C HIS A 132 8.45 -9.02 1.24
N PRO A 133 7.61 -10.00 0.85
CA PRO A 133 8.01 -11.39 0.83
C PRO A 133 8.80 -11.70 -0.46
N GLU A 134 9.46 -12.85 -0.52
CA GLU A 134 9.93 -13.37 -1.82
C GLU A 134 8.76 -13.46 -2.80
N LEU A 135 8.92 -12.90 -4.00
CA LEU A 135 7.83 -12.81 -4.97
C LEU A 135 7.50 -14.19 -5.53
N SER A 136 6.32 -14.71 -5.21
CA SER A 136 5.84 -16.01 -5.69
C SER A 136 4.31 -16.06 -5.72
N PRO A 137 3.72 -17.05 -6.41
CA PRO A 137 2.28 -17.26 -6.34
C PRO A 137 1.76 -17.50 -4.91
N SER A 138 2.48 -18.27 -4.09
CA SER A 138 2.06 -18.58 -2.71
C SER A 138 2.09 -17.36 -1.81
N THR A 139 3.15 -16.55 -1.88
CA THR A 139 3.25 -15.32 -1.09
C THR A 139 2.25 -14.27 -1.56
N THR A 140 1.90 -14.24 -2.85
CA THR A 140 0.80 -13.41 -3.35
C THR A 140 -0.55 -13.84 -2.77
N VAL A 141 -0.82 -15.15 -2.71
CA VAL A 141 -2.04 -15.68 -2.05
C VAL A 141 -2.07 -15.30 -0.57
N GLU A 142 -0.93 -15.42 0.11
CA GLU A 142 -0.81 -15.05 1.52
C GLU A 142 -1.06 -13.56 1.77
N LEU A 143 -0.50 -12.66 0.96
CA LEU A 143 -0.81 -11.22 1.00
C LEU A 143 -2.32 -10.96 0.84
N GLY A 144 -2.99 -11.78 0.02
CA GLY A 144 -4.44 -11.75 -0.16
C GLY A 144 -5.26 -12.15 1.09
N THR A 145 -4.64 -12.75 2.12
CA THR A 145 -5.33 -13.11 3.37
C THR A 145 -5.45 -11.95 4.37
N ILE A 146 -4.64 -10.90 4.19
CA ILE A 146 -4.58 -9.74 5.10
C ILE A 146 -5.97 -9.12 5.37
N PRO A 147 -6.85 -8.89 4.38
CA PRO A 147 -8.19 -8.35 4.62
C PRO A 147 -9.00 -9.15 5.64
N SER A 148 -9.05 -10.48 5.48
CA SER A 148 -9.81 -11.36 6.37
C SER A 148 -9.15 -11.54 7.74
N LEU A 149 -7.83 -11.40 7.84
CA LEU A 149 -7.13 -11.35 9.13
C LEU A 149 -7.47 -10.05 9.87
N MET A 150 -7.43 -8.91 9.18
CA MET A 150 -7.78 -7.61 9.73
C MET A 150 -9.25 -7.52 10.15
N ALA A 151 -10.16 -8.12 9.38
CA ALA A 151 -11.60 -8.15 9.69
C ALA A 151 -11.93 -8.85 11.03
N LYS A 152 -11.00 -9.62 11.60
CA LYS A 152 -11.14 -10.20 12.95
C LYS A 152 -10.94 -9.16 14.07
N LYS A 153 -10.30 -8.03 13.77
CA LYS A 153 -9.90 -7.02 14.76
C LYS A 153 -10.50 -5.65 14.47
N TRP A 154 -10.57 -5.24 13.20
CA TRP A 154 -11.17 -3.97 12.77
C TRP A 154 -12.43 -4.20 11.93
N CYS A 155 -13.31 -3.21 11.88
CA CYS A 155 -14.51 -3.24 11.06
C CYS A 155 -14.15 -2.97 9.59
N ILE A 156 -13.72 -4.02 8.90
CA ILE A 156 -13.30 -3.97 7.50
C ILE A 156 -14.46 -4.36 6.58
N ASP A 157 -14.69 -3.56 5.55
CA ASP A 157 -15.55 -3.92 4.43
C ASP A 157 -14.76 -4.75 3.42
N GLU A 158 -14.79 -6.08 3.57
CA GLU A 158 -14.04 -7.00 2.69
C GLU A 158 -14.46 -6.94 1.20
N LYS A 159 -15.56 -6.26 0.86
CA LYS A 159 -15.94 -6.01 -0.54
C LYS A 159 -15.28 -4.76 -1.13
N GLN A 160 -14.64 -3.95 -0.29
CA GLN A 160 -14.02 -2.67 -0.60
C GLN A 160 -12.52 -2.71 -0.28
N VAL A 161 -11.83 -3.70 -0.85
CA VAL A 161 -10.37 -3.86 -0.73
C VAL A 161 -9.68 -3.25 -1.95
N TYR A 162 -8.77 -2.31 -1.73
CA TYR A 162 -8.04 -1.58 -2.75
C TYR A 162 -6.56 -1.91 -2.62
N VAL A 163 -5.87 -2.14 -3.72
CA VAL A 163 -4.51 -2.68 -3.66
C VAL A 163 -3.56 -1.86 -4.52
N THR A 164 -2.42 -1.51 -3.96
CA THR A 164 -1.33 -0.83 -4.64
C THR A 164 0.02 -1.34 -4.13
N GLY A 165 1.07 -0.92 -4.83
CA GLY A 165 2.45 -1.28 -4.52
C GLY A 165 3.35 -0.85 -5.66
N HIS A 166 4.66 -0.96 -5.42
CA HIS A 166 5.69 -0.56 -6.36
C HIS A 166 6.61 -1.74 -6.69
N SER A 167 7.10 -1.84 -7.93
CA SER A 167 8.00 -2.93 -8.36
C SER A 167 7.39 -4.30 -8.04
N ASP A 168 8.06 -5.17 -7.27
CA ASP A 168 7.50 -6.42 -6.76
C ASP A 168 6.16 -6.25 -6.03
N GLY A 169 5.98 -5.18 -5.25
CA GLY A 169 4.70 -4.88 -4.62
C GLY A 169 3.61 -4.53 -5.65
N GLY A 170 4.00 -3.87 -6.75
CA GLY A 170 3.12 -3.60 -7.89
C GLY A 170 2.77 -4.87 -8.66
N THR A 171 3.74 -5.78 -8.82
CA THR A 171 3.54 -7.11 -9.41
C THR A 171 2.55 -7.92 -8.57
N SER A 172 2.73 -8.00 -7.25
CA SER A 172 1.79 -8.66 -6.32
C SER A 172 0.41 -8.03 -6.35
N ALA A 173 0.31 -6.69 -6.37
CA ALA A 173 -0.96 -5.98 -6.46
C ALA A 173 -1.72 -6.32 -7.74
N MET A 174 -1.03 -6.41 -8.87
CA MET A 174 -1.66 -6.80 -10.14
C MET A 174 -1.99 -8.30 -10.19
N ALA A 175 -1.12 -9.15 -9.66
CA ALA A 175 -1.32 -10.59 -9.63
C ALA A 175 -2.54 -11.00 -8.79
N LEU A 176 -2.78 -10.33 -7.65
CA LEU A 176 -4.00 -10.52 -6.86
C LEU A 176 -5.29 -10.31 -7.66
N ALA A 177 -5.26 -9.46 -8.70
CA ALA A 177 -6.46 -9.13 -9.47
C ALA A 177 -6.81 -10.17 -10.56
N PHE A 178 -5.86 -11.03 -10.97
CA PHE A 178 -6.12 -12.03 -12.02
C PHE A 178 -5.88 -13.48 -11.58
N MET A 179 -5.18 -13.73 -10.47
CA MET A 179 -4.86 -15.09 -10.03
C MET A 179 -6.08 -15.86 -9.55
N THR A 180 -6.12 -17.15 -9.87
CA THR A 180 -7.11 -18.07 -9.32
C THR A 180 -6.97 -18.11 -7.80
N GLY A 181 -8.10 -18.02 -7.08
CA GLY A 181 -8.12 -17.98 -5.62
C GLY A 181 -8.09 -16.57 -5.04
N THR A 182 -7.59 -15.55 -5.75
CA THR A 182 -7.46 -14.18 -5.20
C THR A 182 -8.15 -13.09 -6.02
N ARG A 183 -8.45 -13.32 -7.30
CA ARG A 183 -9.11 -12.34 -8.21
C ARG A 183 -10.43 -11.73 -7.73
N HIS A 184 -11.04 -12.34 -6.72
CA HIS A 184 -12.29 -11.84 -6.11
C HIS A 184 -12.05 -10.79 -5.02
N ILE A 185 -10.81 -10.63 -4.54
CA ILE A 185 -10.45 -9.74 -3.43
C ILE A 185 -10.46 -8.28 -3.87
N PRO A 186 -9.65 -7.83 -4.86
CA PRO A 186 -9.50 -6.40 -5.11
C PRO A 186 -10.76 -5.81 -5.75
N ARG A 187 -11.24 -4.70 -5.19
CA ARG A 187 -12.30 -3.84 -5.74
C ARG A 187 -11.78 -2.89 -6.82
N ALA A 188 -10.52 -2.47 -6.68
CA ALA A 188 -9.73 -1.74 -7.68
C ALA A 188 -8.23 -1.90 -7.36
N ILE A 189 -7.38 -1.68 -8.36
CA ILE A 189 -5.92 -1.74 -8.19
C ILE A 189 -5.23 -0.51 -8.80
N ALA A 190 -4.11 -0.11 -8.20
CA ALA A 190 -3.25 0.95 -8.74
C ALA A 190 -1.76 0.55 -8.69
N PRO A 191 -1.30 -0.43 -9.49
CA PRO A 191 0.08 -0.89 -9.46
C PRO A 191 1.05 0.14 -10.06
N SER A 192 2.22 0.32 -9.43
CA SER A 192 3.33 1.12 -9.95
C SER A 192 4.51 0.24 -10.34
N ALA A 193 5.12 0.52 -11.50
CA ALA A 193 6.36 -0.11 -11.96
C ALA A 193 6.34 -1.65 -11.88
N ALA A 194 5.16 -2.26 -12.10
CA ALA A 194 4.97 -3.70 -11.96
C ALA A 194 5.74 -4.46 -13.05
N GLY A 195 6.43 -5.52 -12.65
CA GLY A 195 7.20 -6.42 -13.51
C GLY A 195 6.33 -7.47 -14.20
N VAL A 196 5.27 -7.04 -14.88
CA VAL A 196 4.37 -7.94 -15.64
C VAL A 196 4.22 -7.38 -17.05
N ALA A 197 4.72 -8.13 -18.04
CA ALA A 197 4.66 -7.79 -19.45
C ALA A 197 3.38 -8.32 -20.11
N TYR A 198 3.17 -7.97 -21.37
CA TYR A 198 2.10 -8.53 -22.18
C TYR A 198 2.17 -10.06 -22.26
N ASP A 199 3.37 -10.65 -22.40
CA ASP A 199 3.53 -12.10 -22.51
C ASP A 199 3.10 -12.85 -21.25
N ASP A 200 3.21 -12.23 -20.08
CA ASP A 200 2.70 -12.78 -18.82
C ASP A 200 1.17 -12.76 -18.74
N LEU A 201 0.51 -11.93 -19.57
CA LEU A 201 -0.92 -11.62 -19.53
C LEU A 201 -1.71 -12.22 -20.70
N ARG A 202 -1.09 -12.42 -21.87
CA ARG A 202 -1.77 -12.74 -23.14
C ARG A 202 -2.66 -13.99 -23.09
N ASP A 203 -2.24 -15.00 -22.32
CA ASP A 203 -2.94 -16.28 -22.19
C ASP A 203 -3.85 -16.32 -20.93
N ARG A 204 -3.91 -15.22 -20.17
CA ARG A 204 -4.74 -15.13 -18.97
C ARG A 204 -6.19 -14.84 -19.35
N ARG A 205 -7.10 -15.58 -18.72
CA ARG A 205 -8.52 -15.24 -18.75
C ARG A 205 -8.74 -13.90 -18.07
N CYS A 206 -9.41 -12.98 -18.77
CA CYS A 206 -9.80 -11.70 -18.20
C CYS A 206 -10.62 -11.90 -16.91
N PRO A 207 -10.30 -11.16 -15.83
CA PRO A 207 -11.19 -11.05 -14.69
C PRO A 207 -12.47 -10.28 -15.10
N GLU A 208 -13.47 -10.28 -14.20
CA GLU A 208 -14.60 -9.37 -14.34
C GLU A 208 -14.12 -7.91 -14.37
N PRO A 209 -14.84 -6.99 -15.04
CA PRO A 209 -14.42 -5.60 -15.15
C PRO A 209 -14.04 -5.00 -13.79
N LEU A 210 -12.84 -4.42 -13.73
CA LEU A 210 -12.19 -3.95 -12.51
C LEU A 210 -11.58 -2.56 -12.76
N PRO A 211 -11.82 -1.55 -11.91
CA PRO A 211 -11.10 -0.29 -12.03
C PRO A 211 -9.59 -0.50 -11.84
N VAL A 212 -8.79 -0.04 -12.80
CA VAL A 212 -7.32 -0.15 -12.78
C VAL A 212 -6.66 1.18 -13.11
N MET A 213 -5.67 1.59 -12.30
CA MET A 213 -4.75 2.69 -12.61
C MET A 213 -3.32 2.14 -12.72
N VAL A 214 -2.82 1.94 -13.92
CA VAL A 214 -1.42 1.52 -14.13
C VAL A 214 -0.52 2.74 -14.09
N MET A 215 0.49 2.72 -13.23
CA MET A 215 1.51 3.77 -13.14
C MET A 215 2.87 3.20 -13.56
N HIS A 216 3.56 3.87 -14.48
CA HIS A 216 4.86 3.39 -14.93
C HIS A 216 5.67 4.54 -15.51
N SER A 217 6.99 4.55 -15.29
CA SER A 217 7.84 5.59 -15.85
C SER A 217 8.35 5.25 -17.24
N SER A 218 8.38 6.25 -18.13
CA SER A 218 9.08 6.20 -19.42
C SER A 218 10.60 6.04 -19.29
N LYS A 219 11.18 6.40 -18.14
CA LYS A 219 12.63 6.22 -17.83
C LYS A 219 12.90 4.97 -16.99
N ASP A 220 11.92 4.09 -16.82
CA ASP A 220 12.14 2.78 -16.21
C ASP A 220 12.95 1.89 -17.17
N ARG A 221 14.20 1.62 -16.80
CA ARG A 221 15.10 0.75 -17.58
C ARG A 221 15.05 -0.71 -17.13
N LEU A 222 14.39 -1.02 -16.01
CA LEU A 222 14.24 -2.39 -15.53
C LEU A 222 13.07 -3.07 -16.26
N PHE A 223 11.94 -2.36 -16.43
CA PHE A 223 10.73 -2.87 -17.07
C PHE A 223 10.24 -1.97 -18.23
N PRO A 224 11.06 -1.78 -19.28
CA PRO A 224 10.74 -0.84 -20.35
C PRO A 224 9.46 -1.22 -21.10
N GLY A 225 8.48 -0.31 -21.12
CA GLY A 225 7.21 -0.47 -21.84
C GLY A 225 6.16 -1.34 -21.16
N TYR A 226 6.47 -1.95 -20.01
CA TYR A 226 5.55 -2.89 -19.35
C TYR A 226 4.25 -2.23 -18.91
N GLY A 227 4.31 -0.97 -18.45
CA GLY A 227 3.11 -0.21 -18.08
C GLY A 227 2.09 -0.06 -19.22
N GLN A 228 2.56 0.27 -20.42
CA GLN A 228 1.71 0.44 -21.61
C GLN A 228 1.11 -0.91 -22.04
N GLN A 229 1.93 -1.97 -22.00
CA GLN A 229 1.47 -3.34 -22.27
C GLN A 229 0.37 -3.78 -21.29
N ALA A 230 0.61 -3.59 -20.00
CA ALA A 230 -0.32 -3.98 -18.94
C ALA A 230 -1.63 -3.20 -19.02
N VAL A 231 -1.59 -1.88 -19.21
CA VAL A 231 -2.82 -1.09 -19.31
C VAL A 231 -3.62 -1.40 -20.57
N GLY A 232 -2.95 -1.71 -21.69
CA GLY A 232 -3.63 -2.16 -22.91
C GLY A 232 -4.39 -3.47 -22.70
N TRP A 233 -3.77 -4.43 -22.01
CA TRP A 233 -4.44 -5.68 -21.63
C TRP A 233 -5.63 -5.42 -20.68
N TRP A 234 -5.47 -4.55 -19.67
CA TRP A 234 -6.57 -4.18 -18.78
C TRP A 234 -7.72 -3.48 -19.50
N ALA A 235 -7.42 -2.56 -20.42
CA ALA A 235 -8.44 -1.89 -21.23
C ALA A 235 -9.23 -2.90 -22.07
N ALA A 236 -8.54 -3.88 -22.68
CA ALA A 236 -9.19 -4.96 -23.42
C ALA A 236 -10.07 -5.83 -22.51
N CYS A 237 -9.57 -6.24 -21.33
CA CYS A 237 -10.35 -7.03 -20.37
C CYS A 237 -11.56 -6.27 -19.82
N ASN A 238 -11.42 -4.96 -19.59
CA ASN A 238 -12.51 -4.07 -19.18
C ASN A 238 -13.42 -3.67 -20.35
N LYS A 239 -13.17 -4.13 -21.57
CA LYS A 239 -13.95 -3.83 -22.78
C LYS A 239 -14.08 -2.32 -23.02
N CYS A 240 -13.01 -1.58 -22.79
CA CYS A 240 -12.94 -0.16 -23.07
C CYS A 240 -12.75 0.10 -24.57
N ASP A 241 -13.02 1.33 -24.99
CA ASP A 241 -12.57 1.84 -26.28
C ASP A 241 -11.03 1.85 -26.32
N PRO A 242 -10.39 1.52 -27.45
CA PRO A 242 -8.95 1.23 -27.49
C PRO A 242 -8.04 2.47 -27.46
N ILE A 243 -8.60 3.67 -27.68
CA ILE A 243 -7.84 4.92 -27.76
C ILE A 243 -8.14 5.73 -26.50
N PRO A 244 -7.17 5.95 -25.60
CA PRO A 244 -7.39 6.74 -24.41
C PRO A 244 -7.19 8.23 -24.65
N ASP A 245 -7.91 9.05 -23.89
CA ASP A 245 -7.77 10.51 -23.88
C ASP A 245 -6.88 10.96 -22.72
N LYS A 246 -6.05 11.99 -22.96
CA LYS A 246 -5.29 12.61 -21.88
C LYS A 246 -6.23 13.44 -20.99
N ILE A 247 -6.18 13.21 -19.68
CA ILE A 247 -7.00 13.89 -18.68
C ILE A 247 -6.20 14.95 -17.91
N ALA A 248 -6.90 15.82 -17.17
CA ALA A 248 -6.35 17.02 -16.55
C ALA A 248 -5.16 16.76 -15.61
N ASN A 249 -5.15 15.63 -14.90
CA ASN A 249 -4.05 15.27 -14.01
C ASN A 249 -2.84 14.66 -14.74
N GLY A 250 -2.84 14.65 -16.07
CA GLY A 250 -1.72 14.19 -16.90
C GLY A 250 -1.74 12.71 -17.26
N CYS A 251 -2.62 11.91 -16.65
CA CYS A 251 -2.83 10.51 -17.03
C CYS A 251 -3.64 10.40 -18.34
N PHE A 252 -3.73 9.19 -18.87
CA PHE A 252 -4.59 8.80 -19.98
C PHE A 252 -5.75 7.96 -19.45
N SER A 253 -6.96 8.23 -19.92
CA SER A 253 -8.18 7.52 -19.52
C SER A 253 -8.78 6.80 -20.71
N TYR A 254 -9.02 5.50 -20.55
CA TYR A 254 -9.82 4.73 -21.51
C TYR A 254 -11.31 4.94 -21.20
N SER A 255 -12.10 5.16 -22.25
CA SER A 255 -13.55 5.38 -22.17
C SER A 255 -14.32 4.10 -22.54
N GLY A 256 -15.65 4.10 -22.43
CA GLY A 256 -16.50 2.99 -22.89
C GLY A 256 -16.40 1.68 -22.10
N CYS A 257 -15.64 1.64 -20.99
CA CYS A 257 -15.41 0.41 -20.24
C CYS A 257 -16.68 -0.21 -19.64
N ALA A 258 -16.77 -1.54 -19.68
CA ALA A 258 -17.90 -2.30 -19.16
C ALA A 258 -18.09 -2.10 -17.65
N GLY A 259 -19.35 -2.00 -17.22
CA GLY A 259 -19.69 -1.80 -15.81
C GLY A 259 -19.31 -0.42 -15.26
N GLY A 260 -18.94 0.54 -16.12
CA GLY A 260 -18.55 1.89 -15.69
C GLY A 260 -17.23 1.94 -14.93
N VAL A 261 -16.40 0.90 -15.03
CA VAL A 261 -15.07 0.89 -14.41
C VAL A 261 -14.13 1.87 -15.09
N LYS A 262 -13.15 2.39 -14.35
CA LYS A 262 -12.14 3.30 -14.88
C LYS A 262 -10.85 2.54 -15.18
N THR A 263 -10.30 2.69 -16.38
CA THR A 263 -8.97 2.20 -16.73
C THR A 263 -8.08 3.40 -17.06
N LEU A 264 -7.04 3.62 -16.26
CA LEU A 264 -6.15 4.77 -16.36
C LEU A 264 -4.70 4.32 -16.57
N TYR A 265 -3.96 5.10 -17.35
CA TYR A 265 -2.51 4.99 -17.47
C TYR A 265 -1.84 6.30 -17.07
N CYS A 266 -0.99 6.26 -16.05
CA CYS A 266 -0.24 7.44 -15.60
C CYS A 266 1.25 7.21 -15.88
N GLU A 267 1.76 7.85 -16.92
CA GLU A 267 3.17 7.76 -17.29
C GLU A 267 4.01 8.79 -16.53
N GLY A 268 5.07 8.33 -15.87
CA GLY A 268 6.08 9.17 -15.22
C GLY A 268 7.35 9.32 -16.04
N ASP A 269 8.34 10.01 -15.49
CA ASP A 269 9.64 10.24 -16.14
C ASP A 269 10.85 9.99 -15.21
N GLN A 270 10.65 9.24 -14.13
CA GLN A 270 11.65 8.97 -13.10
C GLN A 270 12.31 7.59 -13.28
N ILE A 271 13.38 7.30 -12.54
CA ILE A 271 14.00 5.97 -12.55
C ILE A 271 13.09 4.92 -11.89
N HIS A 272 13.35 3.63 -12.15
CA HIS A 272 12.54 2.51 -11.63
C HIS A 272 12.21 2.63 -10.14
N SER A 273 13.21 2.92 -9.30
CA SER A 273 13.06 2.93 -7.83
C SER A 273 12.26 4.11 -7.26
N HIS A 274 11.82 5.05 -8.10
CA HIS A 274 11.10 6.23 -7.65
C HIS A 274 9.59 5.96 -7.65
N TRP A 275 8.98 6.14 -6.48
CA TRP A 275 7.52 6.08 -6.33
C TRP A 275 6.87 7.28 -7.03
N PRO A 276 5.81 7.10 -7.85
CA PRO A 276 5.08 8.23 -8.41
C PRO A 276 4.39 9.02 -7.28
N GLU A 277 4.87 10.24 -7.01
CA GLU A 277 4.37 11.16 -5.98
C GLU A 277 2.93 11.66 -6.27
N ARG A 278 1.97 10.72 -6.27
CA ARG A 278 0.57 10.91 -6.71
C ARG A 278 -0.43 10.28 -5.76
N SER A 279 -0.11 10.26 -4.45
CA SER A 279 -0.96 9.64 -3.43
C SER A 279 -2.40 10.15 -3.49
N GLN A 280 -2.59 11.46 -3.65
CA GLN A 280 -3.92 12.08 -3.77
C GLN A 280 -4.72 11.55 -4.99
N ASP A 281 -4.11 11.51 -6.18
CA ASP A 281 -4.76 10.99 -7.40
C ASP A 281 -5.20 9.52 -7.22
N ILE A 282 -4.35 8.71 -6.59
CA ILE A 282 -4.61 7.29 -6.35
C ILE A 282 -5.78 7.12 -5.36
N ILE A 283 -5.80 7.90 -4.27
CA ILE A 283 -6.91 7.86 -3.31
C ILE A 283 -8.21 8.33 -3.96
N GLU A 284 -8.19 9.40 -4.75
CA GLU A 284 -9.38 9.87 -5.49
C GLU A 284 -9.90 8.82 -6.48
N PHE A 285 -8.98 8.15 -7.18
CA PHE A 285 -9.31 7.03 -8.05
C PHE A 285 -10.01 5.90 -7.28
N PHE A 286 -9.44 5.46 -6.14
CA PHE A 286 -10.03 4.43 -5.29
C PHE A 286 -11.39 4.85 -4.69
N VAL A 287 -11.51 6.09 -4.21
CA VAL A 287 -12.79 6.64 -3.74
C VAL A 287 -13.83 6.60 -4.85
N SER A 288 -13.47 6.94 -6.10
CA SER A 288 -14.43 6.89 -7.21
C SER A 288 -14.86 5.46 -7.58
N ALA A 289 -14.01 4.46 -7.32
CA ALA A 289 -14.35 3.06 -7.54
C ALA A 289 -15.34 2.49 -6.50
N THR A 290 -15.51 3.17 -5.35
CA THR A 290 -16.55 2.80 -4.36
C THR A 290 -17.96 2.93 -4.90
N GLN A 291 -18.17 3.81 -5.88
CA GLN A 291 -19.47 4.19 -6.45
C GLN A 291 -19.92 3.28 -7.60
N VAL A 292 -19.02 2.44 -8.11
CA VAL A 292 -19.36 1.47 -9.15
C VAL A 292 -20.19 0.35 -8.51
N SER A 293 -21.26 -0.10 -9.17
CA SER A 293 -22.15 -1.13 -8.62
C SER A 293 -21.39 -2.41 -8.23
N PRO A 294 -21.81 -3.11 -7.15
CA PRO A 294 -21.15 -4.33 -6.68
C PRO A 294 -21.08 -5.41 -7.77
N ARG A 295 -19.97 -6.17 -7.78
CA ARG A 295 -19.79 -7.37 -8.60
C ARG A 295 -20.98 -8.32 -8.36
N GLY A 296 -21.74 -8.64 -9.40
CA GLY A 296 -22.79 -9.67 -9.37
C GLY A 296 -24.19 -9.23 -8.96
N ALA A 297 -24.55 -7.94 -9.00
CA ALA A 297 -25.95 -7.52 -8.91
C ALA A 297 -26.68 -7.75 -10.25
N LYS A 298 -27.05 -9.02 -10.51
CA LYS A 298 -28.17 -9.41 -11.38
C LYS A 298 -28.94 -10.52 -10.69
#